data_AF-A0A6Y4G5T2-F1
#
_entry.id   AF-A0A6Y4G5T2-F1
#
_cell.length_a   1.000
_cell.length_b   1.000
_cell.length_c   1.000
_cell.angle_alpha   90.00
_cell.angle_beta   90.00
_cell.angle_gamma   90.00
#
_symmetry.space_group_name_H-M   'P 1'
#
loop_
_entity.id
_entity.type
_entity.pdbx_description
1 polymer ?
#
loop_
_entity_poly.entity_id
_entity_poly.type
_entity_poly.pdbx_seq_one_letter_code
_entity_poly.pdbx_strand_id
1 'polypeptide(L)' 'NEYVEANPAAGSSIVNKKNETLYERFDNNAVMLNDKKLSISAHKKRIAEYKSLLKS' A
#
# COMPACT_ATOMS: atom_id res chain seq x y z
N ASN A 1 -12.42 -5.97 1.50
CA ASN A 1 -13.38 -4.86 1.71
C ASN A 1 -13.87 -4.78 3.16
N GLU A 2 -13.98 -5.90 3.88
CA GLU A 2 -14.38 -5.99 5.30
C GLU A 2 -13.96 -4.81 6.20
N TYR A 3 -12.69 -4.38 6.16
CA TYR A 3 -12.22 -3.27 6.99
C TYR A 3 -12.96 -1.94 6.74
N VAL A 4 -13.23 -1.58 5.48
CA VAL A 4 -13.95 -0.33 5.16
C VAL A 4 -15.44 -0.47 5.41
N GLU A 5 -16.00 -1.67 5.38
CA GLU A 5 -17.42 -1.90 5.71
C GLU A 5 -17.66 -1.61 7.20
N ALA A 6 -16.73 -2.03 8.06
CA ALA A 6 -16.73 -1.68 9.48
C ALA A 6 -16.30 -0.21 9.74
N ASN A 7 -15.57 0.41 8.81
CA ASN A 7 -15.03 1.77 8.95
C ASN A 7 -15.23 2.57 7.66
N PRO A 8 -16.45 3.06 7.36
CA PRO A 8 -16.80 3.62 6.05
C PRO A 8 -15.87 4.76 5.58
N ALA A 9 -15.45 5.62 6.50
CA ALA A 9 -14.53 6.73 6.19
C ALA A 9 -13.12 6.28 5.79
N ALA A 10 -12.70 5.05 6.12
CA ALA A 10 -11.36 4.57 5.87
C ALA A 10 -11.05 4.39 4.38
N GLY A 11 -12.06 4.12 3.55
CA GLY A 11 -11.89 3.96 2.10
C GLY A 11 -11.39 5.23 1.42
N SER A 12 -11.86 6.40 1.86
CA SER A 12 -11.50 7.73 1.33
C SER A 12 -10.49 8.49 2.19
N SER A 13 -10.00 7.88 3.28
CA SER A 13 -9.03 8.51 4.18
C SER A 13 -7.66 8.60 3.51
N ILE A 14 -7.03 9.77 3.59
CA ILE A 14 -5.65 9.96 3.11
C ILE A 14 -4.68 9.24 4.06
N VAL A 15 -3.89 8.31 3.53
CA VAL A 15 -3.04 7.40 4.33
C VAL A 15 -1.54 7.71 4.27
N ASN A 16 -1.12 8.69 3.46
CA ASN A 16 0.28 9.08 3.36
C ASN A 16 0.49 10.50 2.82
N LYS A 17 1.74 10.95 2.84
CA LYS A 17 2.17 12.27 2.32
C LYS A 17 2.12 12.43 0.80
N LYS A 18 1.75 11.38 0.05
CA LYS A 18 1.51 11.43 -1.40
C LYS A 18 0.04 11.72 -1.72
N ASN A 19 -0.78 11.99 -0.71
CA ASN A 19 -2.20 12.28 -0.84
C ASN A 19 -3.00 11.12 -1.49
N GLU A 20 -2.60 9.89 -1.20
CA GLU A 20 -3.30 8.68 -1.65
C GLU A 20 -4.31 8.24 -0.57
N THR A 21 -5.48 7.77 -1.00
CA THR A 21 -6.44 7.03 -0.17
C THR A 21 -5.97 5.60 0.10
N LEU A 22 -6.66 4.87 0.99
CA LEU A 22 -6.33 3.48 1.31
C LEU A 22 -6.38 2.57 0.06
N TYR A 23 -7.44 2.69 -0.76
CA TYR A 23 -7.60 1.89 -1.98
C TYR A 23 -6.58 2.26 -3.05
N GLU A 24 -6.35 3.55 -3.30
CA GLU A 24 -5.35 4.00 -4.27
C GLU A 24 -3.95 3.52 -3.88
N ARG A 25 -3.58 3.62 -2.60
CA ARG A 25 -2.29 3.14 -2.11
C ARG A 25 -2.15 1.62 -2.28
N PHE A 26 -3.21 0.85 -2.03
CA PHE A 26 -3.19 -0.60 -2.23
C PHE A 26 -2.89 -0.94 -3.70
N ASP A 27 -3.59 -0.28 -4.62
CA ASP A 27 -3.45 -0.48 -6.06
C ASP A 27 -2.07 -0.05 -6.58
N ASN A 28 -1.56 1.10 -6.15
CA ASN A 28 -0.23 1.61 -6.51
C ASN A 28 0.93 0.73 -6.00
N ASN A 29 0.63 -0.25 -5.13
CA ASN A 29 1.60 -1.23 -4.62
C ASN A 29 1.24 -2.67 -4.97
N ALA A 30 0.32 -2.87 -5.91
CA ALA A 30 -0.04 -4.18 -6.43
C ALA A 30 0.67 -4.48 -7.76
N VAL A 31 0.78 -5.77 -8.08
CA VAL A 31 1.28 -6.29 -9.35
C VAL A 31 0.36 -7.40 -9.84
N MET A 32 0.36 -7.64 -11.16
CA MET A 32 -0.32 -8.79 -11.76
C MET A 32 0.65 -9.94 -11.92
N LEU A 33 0.27 -11.13 -11.45
CA LEU A 33 1.03 -12.37 -11.67
C LEU A 33 0.04 -13.51 -11.89
N ASN A 34 0.14 -14.20 -13.03
CA ASN A 34 -0.79 -15.26 -13.44
C ASN A 34 -2.26 -14.82 -13.30
N ASP A 35 -2.58 -13.64 -13.84
CA ASP A 35 -3.91 -13.00 -13.78
C ASP A 35 -4.47 -12.71 -12.38
N LYS A 36 -3.63 -12.78 -11.35
CA LYS A 36 -3.98 -12.42 -9.96
C LYS A 36 -3.31 -11.11 -9.56
N LYS A 37 -4.09 -10.19 -8.99
CA LYS A 37 -3.59 -8.95 -8.39
C LYS A 37 -3.06 -9.24 -6.99
N LEU A 38 -1.76 -9.05 -6.78
CA LEU A 38 -1.10 -9.29 -5.50
C LEU A 38 -0.44 -8.00 -4.99
N SER A 39 -0.64 -7.66 -3.72
CA SER A 39 0.07 -6.53 -3.12
C SER A 39 1.50 -6.89 -2.74
N ILE A 40 2.46 -6.10 -3.20
CA ILE A 40 3.88 -6.20 -2.83
C ILE A 40 4.32 -5.04 -1.92
N SER A 41 3.37 -4.33 -1.30
CA SER A 41 3.63 -3.20 -0.41
C SER A 41 4.65 -3.53 0.70
N ALA A 42 4.49 -4.69 1.36
CA ALA A 42 5.42 -5.15 2.39
C ALA A 42 6.82 -5.49 1.85
N HIS A 43 6.90 -6.07 0.65
CA HIS A 43 8.19 -6.34 -0.02
C HIS A 43 8.92 -5.03 -0.36
N LYS A 44 8.20 -4.04 -0.91
CA LYS A 44 8.73 -2.70 -1.14
C LYS A 44 9.14 -2.00 0.15
N LYS A 45 8.41 -2.21 1.25
CA LYS A 45 8.76 -1.69 2.58
C LYS A 45 10.09 -2.28 3.06
N ARG A 46 10.32 -3.59 2.90
CA ARG A 46 11.62 -4.22 3.23
C ARG A 46 12.78 -3.57 2.49
N ILE A 47 12.63 -3.36 1.18
CA ILE A 47 13.66 -2.69 0.37
C ILE A 47 13.91 -1.25 0.87
N ALA A 48 12.85 -0.53 1.25
CA ALA A 48 12.98 0.83 1.79
C ALA A 48 13.78 0.87 3.10
N GLU A 49 13.54 -0.07 4.01
CA GLU A 49 14.31 -0.19 5.26
C GLU A 49 15.77 -0.57 5.01
N TYR A 50 16.05 -1.46 4.05
CA TYR A 50 17.45 -1.75 3.71
C TYR A 50 18.16 -0.54 3.12
N LYS A 51 17.47 0.23 2.26
CA LYS A 51 18.02 1.47 1.69
C LYS A 51 18.23 2.57 2.74
N SER A 52 17.46 2.61 3.83
CA SER A 52 17.66 3.63 4.87
C SER A 52 18.95 3.37 5.65
N LEU A 53 19.28 2.12 5.92
CA LEU A 53 20.54 1.73 6.58
C LEU A 53 21.77 2.09 5.73
N LEU A 54 21.69 1.93 4.40
CA LEU A 54 22.80 2.22 3.48
C LEU A 54 23.01 3.70 3.20
N LYS A 55 22.03 4.55 3.51
CA LYS A 55 22.11 6.01 3.33
C LYS A 55 22.61 6.73 4.58
N SER A 56 22.85 5.99 5.66
CA SER A 56 23.31 6.52 6.93
C SER A 56 24.82 6.68 6.98
#